data_AF-A0A2D8NB32-F1
#
_entry.id   AF-A0A2D8NB32-F1
#
_cell.length_a   1.000
_cell.length_b   1.000
_cell.length_c   1.000
_cell.angle_alpha   90.00
_cell.angle_beta   90.00
_cell.angle_gamma   90.00
#
_symmetry.space_group_name_H-M   'P 1'
#
loop_
_entity.id
_entity.type
_entity.pdbx_description
1 polymer ?
#
loop_
_entity_poly.entity_id
_entity_poly.type
_entity_poly.pdbx_seq_one_letter_code
_entity_poly.pdbx_strand_id
1 'polypeptide(L)' 'MKANSLLLSLILLFIFSCGQDKSCGKIVRKYISNGEYFFAMKAFGGDSESDDILGDAEVSKETYDAFDIGDEYCVD' A
#
# COMPACT_ATOMS: atom_id res chain seq x y z
N MET A 1 18.98 22.81 -36.19
CA MET A 1 18.30 22.67 -34.90
C MET A 1 18.65 21.31 -34.33
N LYS A 2 19.30 21.29 -33.17
CA LYS A 2 19.76 20.07 -32.49
C LYS A 2 18.55 19.44 -31.80
N ALA A 3 18.08 18.30 -32.31
CA ALA A 3 17.04 17.53 -31.65
C ALA A 3 17.63 16.94 -30.36
N ASN A 4 17.11 17.42 -29.25
CA ASN A 4 17.53 17.14 -27.88
C ASN A 4 17.27 15.66 -27.54
N SER A 5 18.31 14.84 -27.67
CA SER A 5 18.34 13.41 -27.37
C SER A 5 18.36 13.13 -25.86
N LEU A 6 17.36 13.62 -25.13
CA LEU A 6 17.23 13.41 -23.68
C LEU A 6 15.82 12.97 -23.24
N LEU A 7 14.88 12.79 -24.17
CA LEU A 7 13.49 12.44 -23.85
C LEU A 7 13.20 10.93 -23.88
N LEU A 8 14.15 10.08 -24.33
CA LEU A 8 13.90 8.64 -24.49
C LEU A 8 14.19 7.81 -23.22
N SER A 9 14.88 8.37 -22.23
CA SER A 9 15.33 7.61 -21.05
C SER A 9 14.33 7.57 -19.89
N LEU A 10 13.25 8.36 -19.91
CA LEU A 10 12.33 8.45 -18.77
C LEU A 10 11.19 7.41 -18.79
N ILE A 11 11.03 6.67 -19.89
CA ILE A 11 9.87 5.77 -20.09
C ILE A 11 10.12 4.35 -19.55
N LEU A 12 11.37 3.98 -19.23
CA LEU A 12 11.71 2.61 -18.80
C LEU A 12 11.53 2.32 -17.29
N LEU A 13 11.11 3.29 -16.47
CA LEU A 13 10.98 3.09 -15.01
C LEU A 13 9.65 2.46 -14.55
N PHE A 14 8.69 2.24 -15.45
CA PHE A 14 7.34 1.79 -15.07
C PHE A 14 7.05 0.27 -15.21
N ILE A 15 8.04 -0.57 -15.53
CA ILE A 15 7.82 -2.00 -15.81
C ILE A 15 8.13 -2.96 -14.65
N PHE A 16 8.35 -2.48 -13.43
CA PHE A 16 8.48 -3.32 -12.22
C PHE A 16 7.20 -3.32 -11.36
N SER A 17 6.04 -3.65 -11.94
CA SER A 17 4.91 -4.11 -11.11
C SER A 17 4.95 -5.63 -11.08
N CYS A 18 5.87 -6.17 -10.30
CA CYS A 18 5.96 -7.60 -10.01
C CYS A 18 4.70 -7.98 -9.21
N GLY A 19 3.77 -8.69 -9.84
CA GLY A 19 2.59 -9.25 -9.18
C GLY A 19 3.00 -10.42 -8.30
N GLN A 20 3.45 -10.14 -7.08
CA GLN A 20 3.30 -11.07 -5.98
C GLN A 20 1.87 -10.96 -5.47
N ASP A 21 1.29 -12.08 -5.04
CA ASP A 21 0.01 -12.14 -4.35
C ASP A 21 0.12 -11.42 -3.00
N LYS A 22 0.26 -10.09 -3.03
CA LYS A 22 0.34 -9.28 -1.83
C LYS A 22 -1.01 -9.31 -1.16
N SER A 23 -1.01 -9.51 0.16
CA SER A 23 -2.22 -9.38 0.94
C SER A 23 -2.53 -7.90 1.10
N CYS A 24 -3.38 -7.39 0.22
CA CYS A 24 -3.81 -6.00 0.20
C CYS A 24 -5.11 -5.80 0.99
N GLY A 25 -5.24 -4.65 1.62
CA GLY A 25 -6.45 -4.27 2.33
C GLY A 25 -6.63 -2.76 2.37
N LYS A 26 -7.88 -2.33 2.56
CA LYS A 26 -8.21 -0.92 2.77
C LYS A 26 -7.94 -0.54 4.20
N ILE A 27 -7.16 0.51 4.42
CA ILE A 27 -6.92 1.08 5.75
C ILE A 27 -8.23 1.67 6.27
N VAL A 28 -8.77 1.09 7.34
CA VAL A 28 -9.99 1.59 8.01
C VAL A 28 -9.68 2.29 9.33
N ARG A 29 -8.50 2.05 9.90
CA ARG A 29 -8.00 2.74 11.10
C ARG A 29 -6.48 2.81 11.09
N LYS A 30 -5.97 3.87 11.70
CA LYS A 30 -4.55 4.08 12.00
C LYS A 30 -4.41 4.27 13.52
N TYR A 31 -3.45 3.59 14.16
CA TYR A 31 -3.21 3.75 15.60
C TYR A 31 -1.74 3.49 15.96
N ILE A 32 -1.35 3.94 17.17
CA ILE A 32 -0.01 3.76 17.74
C ILE A 32 -0.15 2.99 19.04
N SER A 33 0.68 1.96 19.22
CA SER A 33 0.75 1.15 20.44
C SER A 33 2.20 0.89 20.78
N ASN A 34 2.62 1.12 22.04
CA ASN A 34 4.01 0.92 22.48
C ASN A 34 5.10 1.64 21.64
N GLY A 35 4.75 2.71 20.92
CA GLY A 35 5.67 3.43 20.03
C GLY A 35 5.78 2.87 18.61
N GLU A 36 5.06 1.79 18.32
CA GLU A 36 4.92 1.16 17.01
C GLU A 36 3.65 1.65 16.31
N TYR A 37 3.66 1.65 14.97
CA TYR A 37 2.63 2.25 14.13
C TYR A 37 1.87 1.17 13.38
N PHE A 38 0.54 1.22 13.38
CA PHE A 38 -0.29 0.15 12.83
C PHE A 38 -1.39 0.66 11.91
N PHE A 39 -1.68 -0.13 10.88
CA PHE A 39 -2.88 -0.05 10.06
C PHE A 39 -3.81 -1.21 10.39
N ALA A 40 -5.05 -0.92 10.77
CA ALA A 40 -6.11 -1.93 10.74
C ALA A 40 -6.76 -1.89 9.35
N MET A 41 -6.71 -3.03 8.65
CA MET A 41 -7.12 -3.12 7.24
C MET A 41 -8.23 -4.14 7.05
N LYS A 42 -9.21 -3.79 6.21
CA LYS A 42 -10.23 -4.74 5.75
C LYS A 42 -9.71 -5.45 4.49
N ALA A 43 -9.61 -6.77 4.54
CA ALA A 43 -9.18 -7.57 3.39
C ALA A 43 -10.25 -7.56 2.28
N PHE A 44 -9.80 -7.49 1.02
CA PHE A 44 -10.68 -7.66 -0.14
C PHE A 44 -10.70 -9.15 -0.52
N GLY A 45 -11.85 -9.82 -0.40
CA GLY A 45 -12.04 -11.20 -0.93
C GLY A 45 -12.48 -12.28 0.06
N GLY A 46 -12.95 -11.93 1.27
CA GLY A 46 -13.60 -12.90 2.17
C GLY A 46 -14.99 -13.30 1.67
N ASP A 47 -15.30 -14.60 1.71
CA ASP A 47 -16.63 -15.15 1.41
C ASP A 47 -17.71 -14.42 2.25
N SER A 48 -18.81 -14.10 1.60
CA SER A 48 -19.72 -12.97 1.87
C SER A 48 -20.64 -13.09 3.10
N GLU A 49 -20.16 -13.65 4.21
CA GLU A 49 -20.97 -13.85 5.44
C GLU A 49 -20.28 -13.31 6.71
N SER A 50 -19.08 -12.74 6.61
CA SER A 50 -18.39 -12.13 7.75
C SER A 50 -18.01 -10.70 7.44
N ASP A 51 -18.85 -9.77 7.89
CA ASP A 51 -18.47 -8.38 8.03
C ASP A 51 -17.12 -8.30 8.79
N ASP A 52 -16.13 -7.70 8.14
CA ASP A 52 -14.98 -7.09 8.80
C ASP A 52 -13.91 -8.04 9.38
N ILE A 53 -13.36 -8.98 8.60
CA ILE A 53 -12.02 -9.51 8.96
C ILE A 53 -11.02 -8.36 8.82
N LEU A 54 -10.64 -7.79 9.97
CA LEU A 54 -9.62 -6.76 10.11
C LEU A 54 -8.29 -7.43 10.44
N GLY A 55 -7.27 -7.19 9.62
CA GLY A 55 -5.89 -7.52 9.92
C GLY A 55 -5.13 -6.28 10.34
N ASP A 56 -4.36 -6.37 11.42
CA ASP A 56 -3.44 -5.31 11.83
C ASP A 56 -2.08 -5.53 11.15
N ALA A 57 -1.56 -4.48 10.50
CA ALA A 57 -0.22 -4.47 9.93
C ALA A 57 0.63 -3.42 10.64
N GLU A 58 1.73 -3.86 11.24
CA GLU A 58 2.77 -2.95 11.73
C GLU A 58 3.50 -2.33 10.54
N VAL A 59 3.74 -1.03 10.61
CA VAL A 59 4.41 -0.26 9.58
C VAL A 59 5.44 0.69 10.17
N SER A 60 6.36 1.18 9.34
CA SER A 60 7.26 2.26 9.74
C SER A 60 6.49 3.57 9.97
N LYS A 61 7.08 4.51 10.71
CA LYS A 61 6.53 5.85 10.85
C LYS A 61 6.37 6.55 9.48
N GLU A 62 7.34 6.40 8.59
CA GLU A 62 7.32 6.99 7.26
C GLU A 62 6.12 6.50 6.45
N THR A 63 5.91 5.17 6.44
CA THR A 63 4.73 4.57 5.81
C THR A 63 3.44 5.05 6.50
N TYR A 64 3.42 5.10 7.82
CA TYR A 64 2.25 5.58 8.56
C TYR A 64 1.88 7.01 8.20
N ASP A 65 2.85 7.90 8.02
CA ASP A 65 2.61 9.30 7.67
C ASP A 65 2.24 9.49 6.19
N ALA A 66 2.65 8.56 5.31
CA ALA A 66 2.45 8.65 3.86
C ALA A 66 1.08 8.16 3.36
N PHE A 67 0.36 7.38 4.16
CA PHE A 67 -0.93 6.78 3.79
C PHE A 67 -2.06 7.30 4.67
N ASP A 68 -3.25 7.44 4.10
CA ASP A 68 -4.45 7.89 4.79
C ASP A 68 -5.48 6.78 5.02
N ILE A 69 -6.42 7.04 5.93
CA ILE A 69 -7.59 6.16 6.09
C ILE A 69 -8.39 6.20 4.79
N GLY A 70 -8.63 5.03 4.22
CA GLY A 70 -9.29 4.88 2.93
C GLY A 70 -8.36 4.42 1.81
N ASP A 71 -7.05 4.57 1.99
CA ASP A 71 -6.05 4.08 1.04
C ASP A 71 -5.93 2.56 1.10
N GLU A 72 -5.46 1.99 -0.01
CA GLU A 72 -5.09 0.58 -0.08
C GLU A 72 -3.61 0.42 0.28
N TYR A 73 -3.31 -0.53 1.16
CA TYR A 73 -1.96 -0.91 1.51
C TYR A 73 -1.80 -2.43 1.37
N CYS A 74 -0.64 -2.83 0.86
CA CYS A 74 -0.32 -4.23 0.59
C CYS A 74 0.89 -4.64 1.43
N VAL A 75 0.72 -5.68 2.23
CA VAL A 75 1.83 -6.28 2.97
C VAL A 75 2.57 -7.22 2.02
N ASP A 76 3.90 -7.06 1.95
CA ASP A 76 4.82 -7.95 1.23
C ASP A 76 5.01 -9.29 1.96
#